data_AF-A0A7Y1U8L5-F1
#
_entry.id   AF-A0A7Y1U8L5-F1
#
_cell.length_a   1.000
_cell.length_b   1.000
_cell.length_c   1.000
_cell.angle_alpha   90.00
_cell.angle_beta   90.00
_cell.angle_gamma   90.00
#
_symmetry.space_group_name_H-M   'P 1'
#
loop_
_entity.id
_entity.type
_entity.pdbx_description
1 polymer ?
#
loop_
_entity_poly.entity_id
_entity_poly.type
_entity_poly.pdbx_seq_one_letter_code
_entity_poly.pdbx_strand_id
1 'polypeptide(L)'
;MEWHHDRFAAPPEADVLAETDAATQLFRIGRTVGSQFHPEVDAAHIAGWLASVDDDYLATYGRNRESILDDAKANEQQNIEQCKVFVDWFLDEVAFSDDDYAGALPVSFSPK
;
A
#
# COMPACT_ATOMS: atom_id res chain seq x y z
N MET A 1 -4.06 4.88 1.48
CA MET A 1 -4.03 6.21 0.82
C MET A 1 -3.80 6.00 -0.67
N GLU A 2 -4.39 6.81 -1.53
CA GLU A 2 -4.21 6.75 -2.98
C GLU A 2 -3.80 8.15 -3.49
N TRP A 3 -2.70 8.22 -4.25
CA TRP A 3 -2.28 9.44 -4.92
C TRP A 3 -1.57 9.12 -6.24
N HIS A 4 -2.35 8.99 -7.31
CA HIS A 4 -1.82 8.67 -8.65
C HIS A 4 -2.78 9.19 -9.73
N HIS A 5 -2.23 9.48 -10.92
CA HIS A 5 -3.03 9.81 -12.12
C HIS A 5 -3.25 8.60 -13.02
N ASP A 6 -2.19 7.82 -13.17
CA ASP A 6 -2.20 6.64 -13.99
C ASP A 6 -2.88 5.48 -13.29
N ARG A 7 -3.30 4.51 -14.09
CA ARG A 7 -3.89 3.25 -13.65
C ARG A 7 -3.20 2.15 -14.41
N PHE A 8 -3.16 0.95 -13.84
CA PHE A 8 -2.70 -0.22 -14.57
C PHE A 8 -3.81 -1.27 -14.68
N ALA A 9 -3.72 -2.07 -15.75
CA ALA A 9 -4.38 -3.37 -15.81
C ALA A 9 -3.39 -4.42 -15.33
N ALA A 10 -3.85 -5.38 -14.53
CA ALA A 10 -2.99 -6.49 -14.14
C ALA A 10 -2.56 -7.29 -15.39
N PRO A 11 -1.32 -7.83 -15.42
CA PRO A 11 -0.92 -8.79 -16.44
C PRO A 11 -1.90 -9.99 -16.50
N PRO A 12 -2.15 -10.60 -17.67
CA PRO A 12 -3.12 -11.69 -17.80
C PRO A 12 -2.86 -12.89 -16.88
N GLU A 13 -1.61 -13.14 -16.52
CA GLU A 13 -1.16 -14.20 -15.62
C GLU A 13 -1.24 -13.84 -14.13
N ALA A 14 -1.63 -12.62 -13.79
CA ALA A 14 -1.66 -12.15 -12.43
C ALA A 14 -2.93 -12.59 -11.69
N ASP A 15 -2.75 -12.98 -10.43
CA ASP A 15 -3.85 -13.15 -9.49
C ASP A 15 -4.24 -11.76 -8.95
N VAL A 16 -5.41 -11.27 -9.36
CA VAL A 16 -5.94 -9.99 -8.86
C VAL A 16 -6.56 -10.20 -7.48
N LEU A 17 -6.08 -9.45 -6.49
CA LEU A 17 -6.45 -9.60 -5.09
C LEU A 17 -7.37 -8.48 -4.60
N ALA A 18 -7.29 -7.30 -5.19
CA ALA A 18 -8.16 -6.17 -4.87
C ALA A 18 -8.36 -5.25 -6.08
N GLU A 19 -9.58 -4.75 -6.24
CA GLU A 19 -9.98 -3.81 -7.29
C GLU A 19 -10.99 -2.79 -6.76
N THR A 20 -11.06 -1.65 -7.43
CA THR A 20 -12.14 -0.67 -7.31
C THR A 20 -12.76 -0.43 -8.68
N ASP A 21 -13.87 0.28 -8.75
CA ASP A 21 -14.46 0.73 -10.02
C ASP A 21 -13.48 1.56 -10.88
N ALA A 22 -12.43 2.12 -10.25
CA ALA A 22 -11.45 2.94 -10.93
C ALA A 22 -10.28 2.13 -11.52
N ALA A 23 -9.77 1.11 -10.83
CA ALA A 23 -8.56 0.40 -11.24
C ALA A 23 -8.35 -0.90 -10.44
N THR A 24 -7.50 -1.79 -10.97
CA THR A 24 -6.86 -2.83 -10.15
C THR A 24 -6.02 -2.16 -9.05
N GLN A 25 -6.15 -2.62 -7.82
CA GLN A 25 -5.47 -2.07 -6.65
C GLN A 25 -4.34 -2.95 -6.14
N LEU A 26 -4.48 -4.27 -6.28
CA LEU A 26 -3.51 -5.23 -5.81
C LEU A 26 -3.52 -6.48 -6.69
N PHE A 27 -2.35 -6.92 -7.14
CA PHE A 27 -2.19 -8.21 -7.81
C PHE A 27 -0.92 -8.92 -7.35
N ARG A 28 -0.88 -10.23 -7.59
CA ARG A 28 0.26 -11.11 -7.33
C ARG A 28 0.68 -11.84 -8.60
N ILE A 29 1.99 -11.99 -8.79
CA ILE A 29 2.59 -12.92 -9.76
C ILE A 29 3.72 -13.67 -9.03
N GLY A 30 3.52 -14.95 -8.74
CA GLY A 30 4.51 -15.77 -8.02
C GLY A 30 4.85 -15.18 -6.63
N ARG A 31 6.08 -14.68 -6.48
CA ARG A 31 6.59 -14.05 -5.23
C ARG A 31 6.57 -12.53 -5.26
N THR A 32 5.91 -11.94 -6.25
CA THR A 32 5.85 -10.49 -6.45
C THR A 32 4.42 -10.00 -6.29
N VAL A 33 4.27 -8.85 -5.63
CA VAL A 33 3.01 -8.13 -5.50
C VAL A 33 3.18 -6.74 -6.09
N GLY A 34 2.18 -6.29 -6.85
CA GLY A 34 2.03 -4.91 -7.29
C GLY A 34 0.83 -4.26 -6.64
N SER A 35 1.01 -3.11 -6.00
CA SER A 35 -0.06 -2.31 -5.40
C SER A 35 -0.17 -0.93 -6.06
N GLN A 36 -1.39 -0.43 -6.18
CA GLN A 36 -1.67 0.93 -6.65
C GLN A 36 -1.76 1.95 -5.50
N PHE A 37 -2.20 1.50 -4.33
CA PHE A 37 -2.28 2.31 -3.11
C PHE A 37 -0.94 2.34 -2.36
N HIS A 38 -0.83 3.30 -1.45
CA HIS A 38 0.32 3.50 -0.57
C HIS A 38 0.00 3.09 0.87
N PRO A 39 0.30 1.84 1.28
CA PRO A 39 0.15 1.41 2.68
C PRO A 39 1.22 2.03 3.60
N GLU A 40 2.37 2.45 3.06
CA GLU A 40 3.53 2.94 3.80
C GLU A 40 3.40 4.39 4.29
N VAL A 41 2.38 5.10 3.83
CA VAL A 41 2.26 6.55 3.96
C VAL A 41 1.48 6.93 5.22
N ASP A 42 2.10 7.80 6.03
CA ASP A 42 1.51 8.40 7.22
C ASP A 42 1.09 9.88 6.99
N ALA A 43 0.53 10.53 8.01
CA ALA A 43 0.07 11.90 7.90
C ALA A 43 1.22 12.90 7.67
N ALA A 44 2.44 12.60 8.16
CA ALA A 44 3.60 13.45 7.97
C ALA A 44 4.09 13.41 6.52
N HIS A 45 4.10 12.24 5.87
CA HIS A 45 4.39 12.10 4.44
C HIS A 45 3.39 12.91 3.62
N ILE A 46 2.08 12.77 3.91
CA ILE A 46 1.02 13.49 3.21
C ILE A 46 1.16 15.00 3.38
N ALA A 47 1.49 15.47 4.59
CA ALA A 47 1.77 16.89 4.82
C ALA A 47 2.98 17.39 4.02
N GLY A 48 4.03 16.57 3.92
CA GLY A 48 5.20 16.87 3.09
C GLY A 48 4.85 17.00 1.60
N TRP A 49 3.99 16.12 1.07
CA TRP A 49 3.52 16.21 -0.31
C TRP A 49 2.66 17.44 -0.55
N LEU A 50 1.72 17.72 0.35
CA LEU A 50 0.82 18.86 0.23
C LEU A 50 1.53 20.21 0.33
N ALA A 51 2.75 20.26 0.89
CA ALA A 51 3.56 21.47 0.95
C ALA A 51 4.05 21.96 -0.43
N SER A 52 4.07 21.08 -1.44
CA SER A 52 4.48 21.43 -2.82
C SER A 52 3.31 21.44 -3.82
N VAL A 53 2.08 21.30 -3.35
CA VAL A 53 0.88 21.20 -4.19
C VAL A 53 0.00 22.42 -3.97
N ASP A 54 -0.46 23.07 -5.03
CA ASP A 54 -1.35 24.23 -4.94
C ASP A 54 -2.79 23.85 -4.58
N ASP A 55 -3.51 24.71 -3.87
CA ASP A 55 -4.92 24.46 -3.51
C ASP A 55 -5.85 24.41 -4.72
N ASP A 56 -5.61 25.27 -5.71
CA ASP A 56 -6.39 25.28 -6.95
C ASP A 56 -6.30 23.94 -7.67
N TYR A 57 -5.14 23.29 -7.61
CA TYR A 57 -4.94 21.96 -8.17
C TYR A 57 -5.80 20.91 -7.44
N LEU A 58 -5.76 20.88 -6.11
CA LEU A 58 -6.58 19.97 -5.30
C LEU A 58 -8.07 20.17 -5.57
N ALA A 59 -8.50 21.43 -5.73
CA ALA A 59 -9.87 21.79 -6.02
C ALA A 59 -10.37 21.21 -7.37
N THR A 60 -9.48 21.03 -8.37
CA THR A 60 -9.87 20.38 -9.64
C THR A 60 -10.30 18.92 -9.46
N TYR A 61 -9.86 18.26 -8.39
CA TYR A 61 -10.26 16.90 -8.01
C TYR A 61 -11.33 16.89 -6.90
N GLY A 62 -11.92 18.04 -6.58
CA GLY A 62 -12.91 18.18 -5.51
C GLY A 62 -12.33 17.90 -4.12
N ARG A 63 -11.03 18.10 -3.94
CA ARG A 63 -10.33 17.89 -2.66
C ARG A 63 -9.91 19.20 -2.02
N ASN A 64 -9.76 19.17 -0.71
CA ASN A 64 -9.33 20.29 0.11
C ASN A 64 -8.15 19.84 0.99
N ARG A 65 -7.09 20.68 1.11
CA ARG A 65 -5.87 20.34 1.86
C ARG A 65 -6.16 19.98 3.32
N GLU A 66 -6.97 20.78 4.00
CA GLU A 66 -7.31 20.57 5.42
C GLU A 66 -8.05 19.24 5.58
N SER A 67 -9.06 18.98 4.76
CA SER A 67 -9.78 17.70 4.76
C SER A 67 -8.87 16.49 4.50
N ILE A 68 -7.93 16.58 3.53
CA ILE A 68 -6.98 15.49 3.29
C ILE A 68 -6.11 15.23 4.52
N LEU A 69 -5.62 16.28 5.17
CA LEU A 69 -4.78 16.17 6.37
C LEU A 69 -5.56 15.63 7.57
N ASP A 70 -6.80 16.06 7.74
CA ASP A 70 -7.65 15.61 8.85
C ASP A 70 -8.03 14.14 8.67
N ASP A 71 -8.39 13.73 7.45
CA ASP A 71 -8.63 12.31 7.12
C ASP A 71 -7.37 11.47 7.36
N ALA A 72 -6.19 11.96 6.96
CA ALA A 72 -4.93 11.28 7.17
C ALA A 72 -4.64 11.04 8.65
N LYS A 73 -4.79 12.09 9.49
CA LYS A 73 -4.57 12.00 10.93
C LYS A 73 -5.61 11.12 11.63
N ALA A 74 -6.88 11.25 11.24
CA ALA A 74 -7.97 10.48 11.84
C ALA A 74 -7.80 8.97 11.64
N ASN A 75 -7.20 8.57 10.51
CA ASN A 75 -7.02 7.16 10.15
C ASN A 75 -5.58 6.65 10.36
N GLU A 76 -4.65 7.48 10.82
CA GLU A 76 -3.21 7.16 10.83
C GLU A 76 -2.90 5.87 11.60
N GLN A 77 -3.41 5.74 12.82
CA GLN A 77 -3.17 4.57 13.66
C GLN A 77 -3.64 3.28 12.96
N GLN A 78 -4.84 3.31 12.39
CA GLN A 78 -5.40 2.17 11.67
C GLN A 78 -4.59 1.84 10.42
N ASN A 79 -4.18 2.85 9.65
CA ASN A 79 -3.38 2.65 8.44
C ASN A 79 -2.02 2.04 8.76
N ILE A 80 -1.37 2.46 9.85
CA ILE A 80 -0.11 1.88 10.33
C ILE A 80 -0.28 0.41 10.70
N GLU A 81 -1.36 0.07 11.41
CA GLU A 81 -1.67 -1.32 11.76
C GLU A 81 -1.92 -2.17 10.52
N GLN A 82 -2.70 -1.66 9.56
CA GLN A 82 -2.98 -2.36 8.31
C GLN A 82 -1.73 -2.51 7.43
N CYS A 83 -0.84 -1.53 7.43
CA CYS A 83 0.45 -1.61 6.75
C CYS A 83 1.30 -2.77 7.29
N LYS A 84 1.36 -2.92 8.62
CA LYS A 84 2.07 -4.04 9.25
C LYS A 84 1.47 -5.38 8.84
N VAL A 85 0.14 -5.51 8.93
CA VAL A 85 -0.57 -6.74 8.52
C VAL A 85 -0.32 -7.05 7.04
N PHE A 86 -0.30 -6.04 6.17
CA PHE A 86 -0.01 -6.22 4.75
C PHE A 86 1.42 -6.71 4.50
N VAL A 87 2.41 -6.16 5.23
CA VAL A 87 3.80 -6.61 5.14
C VAL A 87 3.98 -8.01 5.72
N ASP A 88 3.37 -8.30 6.86
CA ASP A 88 3.40 -9.63 7.48
C ASP A 88 2.80 -10.68 6.53
N TRP A 89 1.64 -10.40 5.93
CA TRP A 89 1.05 -11.25 4.89
C TRP A 89 1.99 -11.47 3.71
N PHE A 90 2.62 -10.40 3.21
CA PHE A 90 3.57 -10.53 2.10
C PHE A 90 4.74 -11.43 2.49
N LEU A 91 5.31 -11.26 3.68
CA LEU A 91 6.43 -12.08 4.14
C LEU A 91 6.02 -13.54 4.34
N ASP A 92 4.88 -13.78 4.99
CA ASP A 92 4.44 -15.12 5.38
C ASP A 92 3.92 -15.95 4.19
N GLU A 93 3.24 -15.33 3.22
CA GLU A 93 2.51 -16.07 2.17
C GLU A 93 3.02 -15.85 0.73
N VAL A 94 3.79 -14.78 0.50
CA VAL A 94 4.20 -14.38 -0.86
C VAL A 94 5.71 -14.46 -1.03
N ALA A 95 6.45 -13.85 -0.12
CA ALA A 95 7.88 -13.66 -0.26
C ALA A 95 8.65 -14.96 -0.08
N PHE A 96 8.18 -15.86 0.79
CA PHE A 96 8.85 -17.12 1.07
C PHE A 96 7.90 -18.30 0.81
N SER A 97 8.45 -19.38 0.27
CA SER A 97 7.75 -20.65 0.05
C SER A 97 8.23 -21.70 1.05
N ASP A 98 7.42 -22.72 1.32
CA ASP A 98 7.81 -23.86 2.16
C ASP A 98 9.07 -24.57 1.62
N ASP A 99 9.28 -24.55 0.28
CA ASP A 99 10.48 -25.09 -0.37
C ASP A 99 11.76 -24.28 -0.04
N ASP A 100 11.64 -22.98 0.26
CA ASP A 100 12.77 -22.16 0.71
C ASP A 100 13.29 -22.61 2.10
N TYR A 101 12.46 -23.32 2.88
CA TYR A 101 12.78 -23.86 4.21
C TYR A 101 12.97 -25.38 4.25
N ALA A 102 12.73 -26.10 3.15
CA ALA A 102 12.88 -27.57 3.08
C ALA A 102 14.34 -28.07 3.25
N GLY A 103 15.33 -27.17 3.31
CA GLY A 103 16.74 -27.51 3.57
C GLY A 103 17.47 -26.58 4.55
N ALA A 104 16.79 -25.57 5.11
CA ALA A 104 17.40 -24.62 6.04
C ALA A 104 17.00 -24.97 7.48
N LEU A 105 17.99 -25.08 8.38
CA LEU A 105 17.73 -25.17 9.82
C LEU A 105 16.83 -23.99 10.25
N PRO A 106 15.88 -24.19 11.20
CA PRO A 106 14.92 -23.16 11.56
C PRO A 106 15.66 -21.91 12.02
N VAL A 107 15.51 -20.81 11.28
CA VAL A 107 15.98 -19.50 11.71
C VAL A 107 14.92 -18.97 12.67
N SER A 108 15.20 -19.02 13.98
CA SER A 108 14.34 -18.37 14.96
C SER A 108 14.40 -16.86 14.75
N PHE A 109 13.28 -16.26 14.35
CA PHE A 109 13.13 -14.81 14.40
C PHE A 109 12.72 -14.43 15.83
N SER A 110 13.66 -13.86 16.59
CA SER A 110 13.36 -13.26 17.89
C SER A 110 13.14 -11.76 17.68
N PRO A 111 11.92 -11.23 17.89
CA PRO A 111 11.72 -9.79 17.88
C PRO A 111 12.52 -9.15 19.02
N LYS A 112 13.15 -8.01 18.75
CA LYS A 112 13.83 -7.19 19.77
C LYS A 112 12.83 -6.47 20.65
#